data_AF-A0A7K0FFW0-F1
#
_entry.id   AF-A0A7K0FFW0-F1
#
_cell.length_a   1.000
_cell.length_b   1.000
_cell.length_c   1.000
_cell.angle_alpha   90.00
_cell.angle_beta   90.00
_cell.angle_gamma   90.00
#
_symmetry.space_group_name_H-M   'P 1'
#
loop_
_entity.id
_entity.type
_entity.pdbx_description
1 polymer ?
#
loop_
_entity_poly.entity_id
_entity_poly.type
_entity_poly.pdbx_seq_one_letter_code
_entity_poly.pdbx_strand_id
1 'polypeptide(L)'
;MFSKKVLFIICLFSLISCGYIRIPKNEYGEPVLNEKVKYTFLDIPTETDLKKIDTSTYYVQIFEGRYYNDGEKENPQVLKFHSDGFFKKSIVTNLEKNIHRNKNSIYYGGKYKIKENVIELEQFYPSTGGSTNYYIRNISKGKIDGNKIIFDDNKYSLTIFEKKQDLN
;
A
#
# COMPACT_ATOMS: atom_id res chain seq x y z
N MET A 1 -12.78 2.64 -42.74
CA MET A 1 -11.89 1.50 -43.03
C MET A 1 -10.54 1.79 -42.38
N PHE A 2 -10.31 1.35 -41.13
CA PHE A 2 -9.01 1.59 -40.47
C PHE A 2 -7.95 0.77 -41.20
N SER A 3 -6.95 1.45 -41.76
CA SER A 3 -5.82 0.79 -42.42
C SER A 3 -5.15 -0.18 -41.45
N LYS A 4 -4.90 -1.42 -41.87
CA LYS A 4 -4.24 -2.47 -41.07
C LYS A 4 -2.91 -1.99 -40.44
N LYS A 5 -2.27 -0.96 -41.01
CA LYS A 5 -1.05 -0.32 -40.49
C LYS A 5 -1.30 0.53 -39.23
N VAL A 6 -2.47 1.15 -39.08
CA VAL A 6 -2.81 1.99 -37.91
C VAL A 6 -3.13 1.13 -36.69
N LEU A 7 -3.75 -0.03 -36.90
CA LEU A 7 -4.06 -0.98 -35.82
C LEU A 7 -2.78 -1.58 -35.19
N PHE A 8 -1.74 -1.79 -36.00
CA PHE A 8 -0.46 -2.36 -35.55
C PHE A 8 0.33 -1.40 -34.63
N ILE A 9 0.24 -0.09 -34.87
CA ILE A 9 0.90 0.94 -34.04
C ILE A 9 0.22 1.07 -32.68
N ILE A 10 -1.12 1.00 -32.63
CA ILE A 10 -1.88 1.04 -31.37
C ILE A 10 -1.57 -0.19 -30.50
N CYS A 11 -1.40 -1.37 -31.12
CA CYS A 11 -0.96 -2.57 -30.41
C CYS A 11 0.50 -2.46 -29.92
N LEU A 12 1.41 -1.81 -30.66
CA LEU A 12 2.81 -1.66 -30.23
C LEU A 12 2.96 -0.78 -28.98
N PHE A 13 2.11 0.25 -28.81
CA PHE A 13 2.10 1.07 -27.60
C PHE A 13 1.52 0.34 -26.38
N SER A 14 0.72 -0.71 -26.57
CA SER A 14 0.20 -1.54 -25.46
C SER A 14 1.23 -2.51 -24.88
N LEU A 15 2.41 -2.67 -25.50
CA LEU A 15 3.42 -3.66 -25.11
C LEU A 15 4.59 -3.08 -24.30
N ILE A 16 4.62 -1.76 -24.03
CA ILE A 16 5.71 -1.11 -23.27
C ILE A 16 5.17 -0.61 -21.92
N SER A 17 4.78 -1.54 -21.06
CA SER A 17 4.63 -1.27 -19.62
C SER A 17 4.74 -2.56 -18.83
N CYS A 18 5.85 -3.27 -19.00
CA CYS A 18 6.29 -4.19 -17.95
C CYS A 18 6.75 -3.28 -16.79
N GLY A 19 5.80 -2.95 -15.89
CA GLY A 19 5.78 -1.79 -14.99
C GLY A 19 6.77 -1.80 -13.81
N TYR A 20 8.01 -2.20 -14.07
CA TYR A 20 9.09 -2.15 -13.10
C TYR A 20 9.72 -0.76 -13.08
N ILE A 21 9.78 -0.18 -11.90
CA ILE A 21 10.28 1.17 -11.65
C ILE A 21 11.57 1.05 -10.86
N ARG A 22 12.66 1.64 -11.37
CA ARG A 22 13.92 1.68 -10.63
C ARG A 22 13.83 2.75 -9.54
N ILE A 23 13.96 2.34 -8.28
CA ILE A 23 13.97 3.25 -7.12
C ILE A 23 15.39 3.30 -6.55
N PRO A 24 16.01 4.49 -6.41
CA PRO A 24 17.34 4.61 -5.85
C PRO A 24 17.35 4.35 -4.35
N LYS A 25 18.54 4.07 -3.83
CA LYS A 25 18.80 3.91 -2.40
C LYS A 25 19.45 5.18 -1.85
N ASN A 26 19.14 5.54 -0.61
CA ASN A 26 19.87 6.57 0.14
C ASN A 26 21.22 6.03 0.66
N GLU A 27 21.95 6.85 1.41
CA GLU A 27 23.26 6.49 2.00
C GLU A 27 23.21 5.29 2.97
N TYR A 28 22.03 4.99 3.54
CA TYR A 28 21.79 3.85 4.42
C TYR A 28 21.31 2.60 3.66
N GLY A 29 21.31 2.62 2.33
CA GLY A 29 20.83 1.52 1.51
C GLY A 29 19.30 1.39 1.46
N GLU A 30 18.56 2.33 2.04
CA GLU A 30 17.11 2.33 2.05
C GLU A 30 16.57 2.84 0.70
N PRO A 31 15.65 2.13 0.05
CA PRO A 31 14.97 2.57 -1.16
C PRO A 31 14.04 3.77 -0.89
N VAL A 32 14.29 4.89 -1.56
CA VAL A 32 13.61 6.17 -1.32
C VAL A 32 13.05 6.74 -2.64
N LEU A 33 11.79 7.14 -2.60
CA LEU A 33 11.10 7.87 -3.66
C LEU A 33 11.70 9.27 -3.81
N ASN A 34 11.83 9.72 -5.06
CA ASN A 34 12.41 11.02 -5.38
C ASN A 34 11.63 11.69 -6.53
N GLU A 35 12.18 12.77 -7.09
CA GLU A 35 11.51 13.52 -8.16
C GLU A 35 11.17 12.68 -9.40
N LYS A 36 11.89 11.57 -9.64
CA LYS A 36 11.69 10.68 -10.79
C LYS A 36 10.60 9.63 -10.54
N VAL A 37 10.32 9.30 -9.29
CA VAL A 37 9.34 8.25 -8.92
C VAL A 37 8.43 8.78 -7.82
N LYS A 38 7.19 9.11 -8.19
CA LYS A 38 6.18 9.67 -7.30
C LYS A 38 4.96 8.76 -7.19
N TYR A 39 4.20 8.94 -6.12
CA TYR A 39 2.86 8.39 -6.00
C TYR A 39 1.93 9.00 -7.06
N THR A 40 0.96 8.22 -7.54
CA THR A 40 -0.13 8.67 -8.41
C THR A 40 -1.28 9.28 -7.63
N PHE A 41 -1.47 8.89 -6.37
CA PHE A 41 -2.44 9.52 -5.48
C PHE A 41 -1.89 10.88 -5.03
N LEU A 42 -2.39 11.95 -5.63
CA LEU A 42 -1.95 13.31 -5.33
C LEU A 42 -2.81 13.98 -4.27
N ASP A 43 -4.11 13.71 -4.29
CA ASP A 43 -5.09 14.36 -3.43
C ASP A 43 -4.94 13.96 -1.96
N ILE A 44 -5.22 14.92 -1.08
CA ILE A 44 -5.36 14.70 0.36
C ILE A 44 -6.83 14.31 0.62
N PRO A 45 -7.11 13.32 1.48
CA PRO A 45 -8.48 12.96 1.84
C PRO A 45 -9.26 14.15 2.36
N THR A 46 -10.52 14.28 1.92
CA THR A 46 -11.41 15.35 2.40
C THR A 46 -11.81 15.13 3.86
N GLU A 47 -12.34 16.13 4.54
CA GLU A 47 -12.91 15.96 5.89
C GLU A 47 -13.99 14.86 5.93
N THR A 48 -14.81 14.75 4.89
CA THR A 48 -15.83 13.70 4.76
C THR A 48 -15.21 12.32 4.66
N ASP A 49 -14.07 12.19 3.99
CA ASP A 49 -13.33 10.93 3.89
C ASP A 49 -12.62 10.57 5.20
N LEU A 50 -12.03 11.56 5.87
CA LEU A 50 -11.39 11.41 7.17
C LEU A 50 -12.38 11.06 8.29
N LYS A 51 -13.69 11.23 8.10
CA LYS A 51 -14.70 10.71 9.04
C LYS A 51 -14.89 9.19 8.95
N LYS A 52 -14.45 8.55 7.86
CA LYS A 52 -14.64 7.11 7.60
C LYS A 52 -13.47 6.26 8.11
N ILE A 53 -12.35 6.90 8.41
CA ILE A 53 -11.17 6.28 9.01
C ILE A 53 -10.77 7.05 10.26
N ASP A 54 -10.13 6.38 11.20
CA ASP A 54 -9.60 7.05 12.39
C ASP A 54 -8.09 7.19 12.24
N THR A 55 -7.59 8.41 12.09
CA THR A 55 -6.15 8.69 11.97
C THR A 55 -5.41 8.74 13.31
N SER A 56 -6.13 8.60 14.44
CA SER A 56 -5.56 8.57 15.79
C SER A 56 -5.27 7.16 16.31
N THR A 57 -5.79 6.13 15.63
CA THR A 57 -5.73 4.73 16.06
C THR A 57 -4.80 3.88 15.19
N TYR A 58 -4.64 2.61 15.57
CA TYR A 58 -4.01 1.60 14.74
C TYR A 58 -5.07 0.65 14.17
N TYR A 59 -4.82 0.16 12.96
CA TYR A 59 -5.60 -0.90 12.33
C TYR A 59 -4.72 -2.14 12.29
N VAL A 60 -5.08 -3.16 13.07
CA VAL A 60 -4.28 -4.38 13.26
C VAL A 60 -4.89 -5.51 12.45
N GLN A 61 -4.04 -6.26 11.75
CA GLN A 61 -4.46 -7.42 11.00
C GLN A 61 -5.06 -8.46 11.95
N ILE A 62 -6.28 -8.90 11.66
CA ILE A 62 -6.92 -10.00 12.35
C ILE A 62 -6.98 -11.22 11.43
N PHE A 63 -6.91 -12.40 12.05
CA PHE A 63 -6.81 -13.66 11.35
C PHE A 63 -8.16 -14.40 11.42
N GLU A 64 -9.09 -13.99 10.58
CA GLU A 64 -10.38 -14.66 10.40
C GLU A 64 -10.33 -15.55 9.14
N GLY A 65 -10.88 -16.76 9.22
CA GLY A 65 -10.94 -17.69 8.08
C GLY A 65 -9.78 -18.69 8.01
N ARG A 66 -9.15 -18.81 6.83
CA ARG A 66 -8.13 -19.82 6.44
C ARG A 66 -7.03 -20.10 7.48
N TYR A 67 -6.27 -21.18 7.28
CA TYR A 67 -5.10 -21.47 8.11
C TYR A 67 -4.02 -20.38 7.93
N TYR A 68 -3.61 -19.79 9.04
CA TYR A 68 -2.45 -18.90 9.15
C TYR A 68 -1.40 -19.59 10.01
N ASN A 69 -0.13 -19.46 9.65
CA ASN A 69 0.94 -20.02 10.47
C ASN A 69 1.14 -19.20 11.75
N ASP A 70 1.73 -19.81 12.77
CA ASP A 70 1.84 -19.16 14.08
C ASP A 70 2.76 -17.93 14.05
N GLY A 71 3.79 -17.94 13.21
CA GLY A 71 4.67 -16.78 13.01
C GLY A 71 3.96 -15.55 12.43
N GLU A 72 2.98 -15.75 11.53
CA GLU A 72 2.12 -14.68 11.03
C GLU A 72 1.25 -14.11 12.14
N LYS A 73 0.68 -14.99 12.98
CA LYS A 73 -0.19 -14.58 14.11
C LYS A 73 0.58 -13.86 15.20
N GLU A 74 1.82 -14.23 15.44
CA GLU A 74 2.71 -13.57 16.41
C GLU A 74 3.10 -12.14 15.99
N ASN A 75 3.05 -11.84 14.69
CA ASN A 75 3.50 -10.57 14.14
C ASN A 75 2.48 -9.97 13.15
N PRO A 76 1.26 -9.62 13.61
CA PRO A 76 0.25 -9.06 12.74
C PRO A 76 0.71 -7.74 12.12
N GLN A 77 0.29 -7.51 10.87
CA GLN A 77 0.50 -6.23 10.22
C GLN A 77 -0.32 -5.15 10.90
N VAL A 78 0.22 -3.93 10.90
CA VAL A 78 -0.40 -2.75 11.48
C VAL A 78 -0.37 -1.62 10.45
N LEU A 79 -1.52 -0.98 10.25
CA LEU A 79 -1.66 0.24 9.48
C LEU A 79 -1.95 1.42 10.40
N LYS A 80 -1.30 2.56 10.15
CA LYS A 80 -1.63 3.85 10.77
C LYS A 80 -1.86 4.88 9.68
N PHE A 81 -3.08 5.42 9.61
CA PHE A 81 -3.44 6.44 8.63
C PHE A 81 -3.12 7.84 9.14
N HIS A 82 -2.71 8.72 8.24
CA HIS A 82 -2.43 10.12 8.51
C HIS A 82 -3.38 11.00 7.71
N SER A 83 -3.75 12.16 8.27
CA SER A 83 -4.70 13.09 7.65
C SER A 83 -4.21 13.67 6.32
N ASP A 84 -2.91 13.62 6.04
CA ASP A 84 -2.31 14.10 4.80
C ASP A 84 -2.28 13.07 3.65
N GLY A 85 -3.06 11.99 3.78
CA GLY A 85 -3.19 10.98 2.73
C GLY A 85 -2.07 9.95 2.68
N PHE A 86 -1.20 9.91 3.70
CA PHE A 86 -0.21 8.85 3.88
C PHE A 86 -0.66 7.80 4.90
N PHE A 87 -0.18 6.58 4.75
CA PHE A 87 -0.29 5.57 5.79
C PHE A 87 1.06 4.93 6.07
N LYS A 88 1.31 4.61 7.33
CA LYS A 88 2.44 3.79 7.76
C LYS A 88 2.00 2.33 7.81
N LYS A 89 2.82 1.43 7.28
CA LYS A 89 2.64 -0.04 7.38
C LYS A 89 3.80 -0.62 8.17
N SER A 90 3.50 -1.42 9.18
CA SER A 90 4.49 -2.10 10.03
C SER A 90 3.97 -3.48 10.43
N ILE A 91 4.78 -4.21 11.22
CA ILE A 91 4.31 -5.28 12.09
C ILE A 91 4.37 -4.79 13.55
N VAL A 92 3.57 -5.39 14.44
CA VAL A 92 3.46 -4.98 15.85
C VAL A 92 4.83 -4.86 16.53
N THR A 93 5.68 -5.88 16.40
CA THR A 93 7.02 -5.95 17.05
C THR A 93 8.04 -4.92 16.56
N ASN A 94 7.74 -4.20 15.47
CA ASN A 94 8.64 -3.27 14.81
C ASN A 94 8.14 -1.81 14.77
N LEU A 95 7.05 -1.49 15.48
CA LEU A 95 6.46 -0.15 15.46
C LEU A 95 7.44 0.95 15.90
N GLU A 96 8.24 0.67 16.93
CA GLU A 96 9.22 1.62 17.50
C GLU A 96 10.59 1.56 16.80
N LYS A 97 10.99 0.40 16.28
CA LYS A 97 12.30 0.21 15.64
C LYS A 97 12.45 0.99 14.34
N ASN A 98 11.33 1.23 13.65
CA ASN A 98 11.30 1.89 12.34
C ASN A 98 10.75 3.34 12.43
N ILE A 99 11.01 4.05 13.52
CA ILE A 99 10.61 5.47 13.67
C ILE A 99 11.41 6.38 12.72
N HIS A 100 12.66 6.02 12.39
CA HIS A 100 13.53 6.81 11.49
C HIS A 100 13.03 6.89 10.04
N ARG A 101 12.14 5.98 9.62
CA ARG A 101 11.63 5.94 8.25
C ARG A 101 10.64 7.08 8.01
N ASN A 102 10.90 7.88 6.98
CA ASN A 102 10.02 8.95 6.56
C ASN A 102 9.14 8.54 5.38
N LYS A 103 8.20 9.41 5.00
CA LYS A 103 7.19 9.19 3.93
C LYS A 103 7.76 8.96 2.53
N ASN A 104 9.04 9.27 2.30
CA ASN A 104 9.70 8.99 1.02
C ASN A 104 10.27 7.58 0.98
N SER A 105 10.48 6.91 2.11
CA SER A 105 10.87 5.50 2.14
C SER A 105 9.73 4.62 1.68
N ILE A 106 10.01 3.68 0.77
CA ILE A 106 8.99 2.68 0.40
C ILE A 106 8.68 1.70 1.55
N TYR A 107 9.55 1.61 2.55
CA TYR A 107 9.36 0.78 3.74
C TYR A 107 8.60 1.50 4.86
N TYR A 108 8.23 2.76 4.66
CA TYR A 108 7.31 3.46 5.55
C TYR A 108 5.86 2.98 5.36
N GLY A 109 5.43 2.80 4.11
CA GLY A 109 4.05 2.50 3.77
C GLY A 109 3.71 3.04 2.38
N GLY A 110 2.73 3.95 2.32
CA GLY A 110 2.25 4.46 1.04
C GLY A 110 1.30 5.65 1.16
N LYS A 111 0.63 5.95 0.04
CA LYS A 111 -0.49 6.90 0.01
C LYS A 111 -1.81 6.18 -0.09
N TYR A 112 -2.86 6.79 0.43
CA TYR A 112 -4.20 6.27 0.33
C TYR A 112 -5.17 7.35 -0.13
N LYS A 113 -6.28 6.90 -0.69
CA LYS A 113 -7.46 7.73 -0.93
C LYS A 113 -8.71 6.95 -0.56
N ILE A 114 -9.77 7.68 -0.28
CA ILE A 114 -11.07 7.09 0.04
C ILE A 114 -12.07 7.66 -0.95
N LYS A 115 -12.96 6.79 -1.45
CA LYS A 115 -14.12 7.19 -2.22
C LYS A 115 -15.29 6.34 -1.75
N GLU A 116 -16.34 7.01 -1.29
CA GLU A 116 -17.48 6.33 -0.65
C GLU A 116 -16.98 5.45 0.51
N ASN A 117 -17.25 4.14 0.48
CA ASN A 117 -16.77 3.16 1.48
C ASN A 117 -15.60 2.31 0.97
N VAL A 118 -14.91 2.77 -0.07
CA VAL A 118 -13.73 2.10 -0.64
C VAL A 118 -12.49 2.90 -0.27
N ILE A 119 -11.48 2.21 0.24
CA ILE A 119 -10.13 2.74 0.43
C ILE A 119 -9.20 2.08 -0.59
N GLU A 120 -8.37 2.89 -1.25
CA GLU A 120 -7.31 2.39 -2.13
C GLU A 120 -5.95 2.75 -1.51
N LEU A 121 -5.02 1.80 -1.47
CA LEU A 121 -3.65 1.99 -0.99
C LEU A 121 -2.66 1.87 -2.14
N GLU A 122 -1.86 2.90 -2.37
CA GLU A 122 -0.75 2.87 -3.33
C GLU A 122 0.58 2.63 -2.59
N GLN A 123 1.28 1.56 -2.96
CA GLN A 123 2.57 1.16 -2.39
C GLN A 123 3.55 0.72 -3.48
N PHE A 124 4.82 0.60 -3.11
CA PHE A 124 5.87 0.03 -3.95
C PHE A 124 6.40 -1.25 -3.32
N TYR A 125 6.37 -2.35 -4.08
CA TYR A 125 6.90 -3.65 -3.66
C TYR A 125 8.10 -4.03 -4.51
N PRO A 126 9.13 -4.67 -3.94
CA PRO A 126 10.25 -5.14 -4.74
C PRO A 126 9.77 -6.12 -5.81
N SER A 127 10.24 -5.96 -7.05
CA SER A 127 9.83 -6.79 -8.18
C SER A 127 10.25 -8.25 -8.05
N THR A 128 11.39 -8.48 -7.40
CA THR A 128 12.05 -9.79 -7.28
C THR A 128 12.88 -9.81 -6.00
N GLY A 129 12.32 -10.32 -4.90
CA GLY A 129 13.02 -10.48 -3.62
C GLY A 129 13.54 -9.19 -2.97
N GLY A 130 14.17 -9.28 -1.80
CA GLY A 130 14.54 -8.09 -1.00
C GLY A 130 15.74 -7.28 -1.50
N SER A 131 16.52 -7.78 -2.47
CA SER A 131 17.79 -7.16 -2.91
C SER A 131 17.69 -6.35 -4.21
N THR A 132 16.51 -6.34 -4.86
CA THR A 132 16.31 -5.62 -6.13
C THR A 132 16.28 -4.11 -5.95
N ASN A 133 16.65 -3.38 -7.00
CA ASN A 133 16.41 -1.94 -7.12
C ASN A 133 15.19 -1.62 -8.01
N TYR A 134 14.48 -2.66 -8.47
CA TYR A 134 13.29 -2.57 -9.29
C TYR A 134 12.06 -2.86 -8.45
N TYR A 135 11.05 -2.03 -8.58
CA TYR A 135 9.85 -2.05 -7.78
C TYR A 135 8.61 -2.01 -8.64
N ILE A 136 7.54 -2.60 -8.17
CA ILE A 136 6.22 -2.56 -8.78
C ILE A 136 5.36 -1.62 -7.96
N ARG A 137 4.70 -0.68 -8.62
CA ARG A 137 3.62 0.08 -7.99
C ARG A 137 2.39 -0.82 -7.89
N ASN A 138 1.90 -1.01 -6.68
CA ASN A 138 0.69 -1.77 -6.41
C ASN A 138 -0.39 -0.85 -5.84
N ILE A 139 -1.62 -1.02 -6.33
CA ILE A 139 -2.80 -0.38 -5.77
C ILE A 139 -3.69 -1.50 -5.25
N SER A 140 -3.80 -1.62 -3.92
CA SER A 140 -4.77 -2.52 -3.30
C SER A 140 -6.07 -1.78 -3.00
N LYS A 141 -7.19 -2.48 -3.08
CA LYS A 141 -8.52 -1.93 -2.80
C LYS A 141 -9.13 -2.65 -1.62
N GLY A 142 -9.66 -1.88 -0.68
CA GLY A 142 -10.34 -2.38 0.50
C GLY A 142 -11.71 -1.74 0.69
N LYS A 143 -12.60 -2.47 1.35
CA LYS A 143 -13.89 -1.96 1.81
C LYS A 143 -13.77 -1.53 3.27
N ILE A 144 -14.23 -0.33 3.58
CA ILE A 144 -14.41 0.15 4.95
C ILE A 144 -15.77 -0.37 5.45
N ASP A 145 -15.76 -1.08 6.58
CA ASP A 145 -16.94 -1.69 7.18
C ASP A 145 -16.91 -1.50 8.71
N GLY A 146 -17.46 -0.38 9.18
CA GLY A 146 -17.39 0.04 10.58
C GLY A 146 -15.95 0.17 11.07
N ASN A 147 -15.56 -0.71 12.00
CA ASN A 147 -14.21 -0.74 12.58
C ASN A 147 -13.22 -1.56 11.76
N LYS A 148 -13.65 -2.19 10.65
CA LYS A 148 -12.81 -3.07 9.83
C LYS A 148 -12.51 -2.44 8.47
N ILE A 149 -11.34 -2.79 7.93
CA ILE A 149 -10.97 -2.59 6.53
C ILE A 149 -10.66 -3.95 5.93
N ILE A 150 -11.38 -4.32 4.87
CA ILE A 150 -11.31 -5.64 4.26
C ILE A 150 -10.71 -5.49 2.86
N PHE A 151 -9.49 -5.98 2.67
CA PHE A 151 -8.81 -6.02 1.38
C PHE A 151 -9.07 -7.36 0.69
N ASP A 152 -9.52 -7.29 -0.56
CA ASP A 152 -9.61 -8.45 -1.45
C ASP A 152 -8.27 -8.58 -2.17
N ASP A 153 -7.38 -9.40 -1.60
CA ASP A 153 -6.03 -9.60 -2.15
C ASP A 153 -6.01 -10.59 -3.31
N ASN A 154 -7.15 -11.27 -3.59
CA ASN A 154 -7.50 -12.14 -4.72
C ASN A 154 -8.65 -13.10 -4.29
N LYS A 155 -9.14 -13.91 -5.25
CA LYS A 155 -10.25 -14.88 -5.12
C LYS A 155 -10.18 -15.84 -3.88
N TYR A 156 -9.03 -15.99 -3.23
CA TYR A 156 -8.82 -16.95 -2.14
C TYR A 156 -8.27 -16.34 -0.84
N SER A 157 -8.03 -15.04 -0.79
CA SER A 157 -7.45 -14.40 0.40
C SER A 157 -8.05 -13.04 0.70
N LEU A 158 -8.60 -12.92 1.91
CA LEU A 158 -8.96 -11.65 2.51
C LEU A 158 -7.88 -11.26 3.52
N THR A 159 -7.50 -9.98 3.50
CA THR A 159 -6.75 -9.37 4.59
C THR A 159 -7.67 -8.40 5.30
N ILE A 160 -7.90 -8.64 6.58
CA ILE A 160 -8.80 -7.83 7.40
C ILE A 160 -7.97 -7.09 8.43
N PHE A 161 -8.15 -5.78 8.49
CA PHE A 161 -7.61 -4.95 9.56
C PHE A 161 -8.74 -4.43 10.43
N GLU A 162 -8.61 -4.58 11.74
CA GLU A 162 -9.57 -4.06 12.71
C GLU A 162 -8.95 -2.91 13.52
N LYS A 163 -9.74 -1.87 13.73
CA LYS A 163 -9.39 -0.74 14.59
C LYS A 163 -9.11 -1.21 16.02
N LYS A 164 -7.93 -0.86 16.55
CA LYS A 164 -7.49 -1.12 17.92
C LYS A 164 -7.05 0.18 18.59
N GLN A 165 -7.71 0.52 19.70
CA GLN A 165 -7.38 1.71 20.49
C GLN A 165 -6.06 1.56 21.25
N ASP A 166 -5.72 0.32 21.63
CA ASP A 166 -4.45 -0.04 22.24
C ASP A 166 -3.89 -1.29 21.52
N LEU A 167 -2.58 -1.39 21.46
CA LEU A 167 -1.84 -2.51 20.88
C LEU A 167 -1.37 -3.52 21.95
N ASN A 168 -1.67 -3.25 23.22
CA ASN A 168 -1.48 -4.16 24.35
C ASN A 168 -2.41 -5.37 24.33
#